data_AF-A0AAW1WP84-F1
#
_entry.id   AF-A0AAW1WP84-F1
#
_cell.length_a   1.000
_cell.length_b   1.000
_cell.length_c   1.000
_cell.angle_alpha   90.00
_cell.angle_beta   90.00
_cell.angle_gamma   90.00
#
_symmetry.space_group_name_H-M   'P 1'
#
loop_
_entity.id
_entity.type
_entity.pdbx_description
1 polymer ?
#
loop_
_entity_poly.entity_id
_entity_poly.type
_entity_poly.pdbx_seq_one_letter_code
_entity_poly.pdbx_strand_id
1 'polypeptide(L)'
;MGSGNGVYSVGDFDLDAKWLIDPKHLFVGPRIGEGAHAKVYEGKYKNQNVAHKNLVKFIGACKEPVMVIVTELLLGGTLRKYLFSLRPRCLDMPVAVGFALDIARAMECLHSHGIIHRDLKPENLILTADHKIVKLRILDSRENH
;
A
#
# COMPACT_ATOMS: atom_id res chain seq x y z
N MET A 1 46.27 -13.54 -10.60
CA MET A 1 46.08 -12.96 -9.24
C MET A 1 45.50 -11.57 -9.41
N GLY A 2 44.39 -11.28 -8.75
CA GLY A 2 43.70 -9.98 -8.88
C GLY A 2 42.19 -10.12 -8.68
N SER A 3 41.82 -10.56 -7.49
CA SER A 3 40.44 -10.64 -7.00
C SER A 3 39.81 -9.25 -6.91
N GLY A 4 38.52 -9.15 -7.25
CA GLY A 4 37.72 -7.95 -7.09
C GLY A 4 36.23 -8.24 -7.13
N ASN A 5 35.79 -9.30 -6.44
CA ASN A 5 34.37 -9.52 -6.16
C ASN A 5 33.90 -8.44 -5.19
N GLY A 6 33.40 -7.33 -5.73
CA GLY A 6 32.58 -6.39 -4.98
C GLY A 6 31.28 -7.06 -4.57
N VAL A 7 31.27 -7.68 -3.40
CA VAL A 7 30.05 -8.09 -2.72
C VAL A 7 29.31 -6.81 -2.36
N TYR A 8 28.30 -6.45 -3.14
CA TYR A 8 27.30 -5.48 -2.72
C TYR A 8 26.57 -6.12 -1.54
N SER A 9 26.90 -5.69 -0.32
CA SER A 9 26.12 -6.03 0.86
C SER A 9 24.69 -5.61 0.60
N VAL A 10 23.77 -6.58 0.66
CA VAL A 10 22.33 -6.37 0.72
C VAL A 10 22.10 -5.34 1.81
N GLY A 11 21.74 -4.12 1.40
CA GLY A 11 21.48 -3.02 2.33
C GLY A 11 20.43 -3.47 3.32
N ASP A 12 20.82 -3.56 4.58
CA ASP A 12 19.92 -3.95 5.66
C ASP A 12 18.73 -2.99 5.62
N PHE A 13 17.52 -3.53 5.52
CA PHE A 13 16.30 -2.74 5.64
C PHE A 13 16.27 -2.24 7.09
N ASP A 14 16.78 -1.03 7.29
CA ASP A 14 16.81 -0.37 8.59
C ASP A 14 15.50 0.40 8.75
N LEU A 15 14.50 -0.29 9.30
CA LEU A 15 13.23 0.33 9.67
C LEU A 15 13.49 1.21 10.91
N ASP A 16 13.30 2.52 10.76
CA ASP A 16 13.35 3.45 11.89
C ASP A 16 12.48 2.90 13.04
N ALA A 17 13.07 2.81 14.23
CA ALA A 17 12.50 2.13 15.39
C ALA A 17 11.10 2.63 15.77
N LYS A 18 10.74 3.86 15.38
CA LYS A 18 9.38 4.41 15.58
C LYS A 18 8.29 3.70 14.77
N TRP A 19 8.66 2.99 13.70
CA TRP A 19 7.75 2.26 12.82
C TRP A 19 7.73 0.76 13.10
N LEU A 20 8.63 0.27 13.95
CA LEU A 20 8.66 -1.12 14.37
C LEU A 20 7.46 -1.40 15.28
N ILE A 21 6.64 -2.36 14.85
CA ILE A 21 5.50 -2.81 15.64
C ILE A 21 5.84 -4.12 16.36
N ASP A 22 5.44 -4.22 17.63
CA ASP A 22 5.51 -5.46 18.39
C ASP A 22 4.46 -6.46 17.87
N PRO A 23 4.87 -7.62 17.31
CA PRO A 23 3.98 -8.66 16.79
C PRO A 23 2.97 -9.16 17.81
N LYS A 24 3.29 -9.13 19.11
CA LYS A 24 2.40 -9.61 20.17
C LYS A 24 1.09 -8.82 20.24
N HIS A 25 1.08 -7.60 19.71
CA HIS A 25 -0.07 -6.72 19.67
C HIS A 25 -0.78 -6.71 18.30
N LEU A 26 -0.31 -7.53 17.35
CA LEU A 26 -0.90 -7.65 16.03
C LEU A 26 -1.84 -8.87 16.01
N PHE A 27 -3.14 -8.61 15.91
CA PHE A 27 -4.10 -9.66 15.63
C PHE A 27 -4.31 -9.78 14.13
N VAL A 28 -4.01 -10.96 13.57
CA VAL A 28 -4.23 -11.27 12.14
C VAL A 28 -5.51 -12.08 12.00
N GLY A 29 -6.47 -11.51 11.29
CA GLY A 29 -7.76 -12.10 10.95
C GLY A 29 -7.73 -12.85 9.61
N PRO A 30 -8.89 -13.01 8.95
CA PRO A 30 -8.99 -13.78 7.72
C PRO A 30 -8.17 -13.16 6.57
N ARG A 31 -7.77 -14.00 5.60
CA ARG A 31 -7.12 -13.57 4.36
C ARG A 31 -8.13 -12.88 3.47
N ILE A 32 -7.86 -11.63 3.09
CA ILE A 32 -8.74 -10.80 2.25
C ILE A 32 -8.23 -10.66 0.80
N GLY A 33 -6.97 -11.02 0.54
CA GLY A 33 -6.42 -11.01 -0.80
C GLY A 33 -5.07 -11.72 -0.91
N GLU A 34 -4.74 -12.18 -2.10
CA GLU A 34 -3.44 -12.77 -2.44
C GLU A 34 -3.04 -12.24 -3.81
N GLY A 35 -1.86 -11.64 -3.88
CA GLY A 35 -1.21 -11.22 -5.12
C GLY A 35 0.09 -11.99 -5.32
N ALA A 36 0.71 -11.83 -6.49
CA ALA A 36 1.93 -12.56 -6.86
C ALA A 36 3.10 -12.43 -5.87
N HIS A 37 3.12 -11.36 -5.06
CA HIS A 37 4.24 -11.03 -4.17
C HIS A 37 3.82 -10.83 -2.70
N ALA A 38 2.53 -10.93 -2.36
CA ALA A 38 2.06 -10.70 -1.00
C ALA A 38 0.68 -11.31 -0.73
N LYS A 39 0.47 -11.72 0.53
CA LYS A 39 -0.85 -12.07 1.08
C LYS A 39 -1.34 -10.93 1.96
N VAL A 40 -2.59 -10.54 1.78
CA VAL A 40 -3.24 -9.47 2.52
C VAL A 40 -4.23 -10.10 3.49
N TYR A 41 -4.06 -9.74 4.77
CA TYR A 41 -4.92 -10.19 5.85
C TYR A 41 -5.61 -8.97 6.48
N GLU A 42 -6.82 -9.18 6.98
CA GLU A 42 -7.42 -8.22 7.91
C GLU A 42 -6.66 -8.28 9.24
N GLY A 43 -6.50 -7.16 9.93
CA GLY A 43 -5.84 -7.16 11.24
C GLY A 43 -6.12 -5.92 12.07
N LYS A 44 -5.84 -5.99 13.37
CA LYS A 44 -5.98 -4.87 14.32
C LYS A 44 -4.65 -4.59 15.00
N TYR A 45 -4.26 -3.31 15.05
CA TYR A 45 -3.05 -2.86 15.73
C TYR A 45 -3.27 -1.52 16.47
N LYS A 46 -3.17 -1.57 17.80
CA LYS A 46 -3.08 -0.44 18.75
C LYS A 46 -4.00 0.79 18.53
N ASN A 47 -5.16 0.66 17.87
CA ASN A 47 -6.17 1.73 17.71
C ASN A 47 -5.66 3.10 17.19
N GLN A 48 -4.53 3.17 16.49
CA GLN A 48 -3.93 4.47 16.14
C GLN A 48 -4.42 5.05 14.80
N ASN A 49 -4.38 6.39 14.67
CA ASN A 49 -4.69 7.19 13.48
C ASN A 49 -3.62 8.26 13.22
N VAL A 50 -3.04 8.25 12.00
CA VAL A 50 -2.15 9.28 11.42
C VAL A 50 -2.29 9.12 9.89
N ALA A 51 -2.92 10.06 9.19
CA ALA A 51 -3.36 9.81 7.81
C ALA A 51 -3.14 11.01 6.88
N HIS A 52 -2.70 10.74 5.66
CA HIS A 52 -3.00 11.59 4.51
C HIS A 52 -4.27 11.07 3.85
N LYS A 53 -5.17 11.97 3.40
CA LYS A 53 -6.52 11.60 2.94
C LYS A 53 -6.52 10.59 1.77
N ASN A 54 -5.50 10.62 0.92
CA ASN A 54 -5.45 9.85 -0.33
C ASN A 54 -4.28 8.84 -0.41
N LEU A 55 -3.51 8.66 0.66
CA LEU A 55 -2.54 7.57 0.76
C LEU A 55 -3.07 6.54 1.74
N VAL A 56 -2.89 5.26 1.42
CA VAL A 56 -3.14 4.19 2.37
C VAL A 56 -2.18 4.39 3.52
N LYS A 57 -2.74 4.68 4.69
CA LYS A 57 -1.99 4.93 5.91
C LYS A 57 -1.15 3.71 6.26
N PHE A 58 0.16 3.94 6.37
CA PHE A 58 1.08 3.02 7.00
C PHE A 58 0.95 3.12 8.53
N ILE A 59 0.77 1.97 9.17
CA ILE A 59 0.66 1.86 10.63
C ILE A 59 1.99 1.40 11.23
N GLY A 60 2.72 0.55 10.52
CA GLY A 60 4.05 0.10 10.91
C GLY A 60 4.43 -1.21 10.23
N ALA A 61 5.63 -1.71 10.53
CA ALA A 61 6.12 -2.95 9.98
C ALA A 61 6.81 -3.81 11.04
N CYS A 62 6.78 -5.13 10.85
CA CYS A 62 7.59 -6.06 11.61
C CYS A 62 8.47 -6.88 10.65
N LYS A 63 9.70 -7.17 11.07
CA LYS A 63 10.71 -7.91 10.29
C LYS A 63 10.76 -9.40 10.63
N GLU A 64 10.28 -9.82 11.81
CA GLU A 64 10.42 -11.20 12.31
C GLU A 64 9.10 -11.77 12.83
N PRO A 65 8.72 -13.02 12.48
CA PRO A 65 9.47 -14.00 11.69
C PRO A 65 9.35 -13.84 10.15
N VAL A 66 8.51 -12.93 9.66
CA VAL A 66 8.35 -12.58 8.24
C VAL A 66 8.12 -11.07 8.15
N MET A 67 8.55 -10.43 7.06
CA MET A 67 8.24 -9.02 6.82
C MET A 67 6.73 -8.81 6.69
N VAL A 68 6.14 -8.10 7.64
CA VAL A 68 4.71 -7.74 7.66
C VAL A 68 4.58 -6.23 7.65
N ILE A 69 3.84 -5.71 6.68
CA ILE A 69 3.45 -4.30 6.61
C ILE A 69 2.00 -4.17 7.06
N VAL A 70 1.76 -3.34 8.07
CA VAL A 70 0.43 -3.05 8.58
C VAL A 70 -0.01 -1.68 8.08
N THR A 71 -1.19 -1.63 7.47
CA THR A 71 -1.80 -0.41 6.96
C THR A 71 -3.23 -0.26 7.48
N GLU A 72 -3.84 0.91 7.24
CA GLU A 72 -5.30 1.02 7.41
C GLU A 72 -6.04 0.00 6.55
N LEU A 73 -7.17 -0.48 7.07
CA LEU A 73 -8.07 -1.37 6.36
C LEU A 73 -9.08 -0.55 5.56
N LEU A 74 -9.13 -0.80 4.26
CA LEU A 74 -10.09 -0.21 3.35
C LEU A 74 -10.95 -1.32 2.75
N LEU A 75 -12.23 -1.32 3.09
CA LEU A 75 -13.17 -2.40 2.77
C LEU A 75 -13.77 -2.30 1.36
N GLY A 76 -13.59 -1.19 0.64
CA GLY A 76 -14.12 -1.01 -0.72
C GLY A 76 -13.39 -1.80 -1.80
N GLY A 77 -12.33 -2.53 -1.43
CA GLY A 77 -11.54 -3.32 -2.37
C GLY A 77 -10.74 -2.47 -3.36
N THR A 78 -10.18 -3.11 -4.39
CA THR A 78 -9.36 -2.43 -5.39
C THR A 78 -10.23 -1.72 -6.42
N LEU A 79 -9.75 -0.59 -6.95
CA LEU A 79 -10.41 0.11 -8.05
C LEU A 79 -10.61 -0.81 -9.25
N ARG A 80 -9.65 -1.72 -9.52
CA ARG A 80 -9.80 -2.76 -10.55
C ARG A 80 -11.06 -3.61 -10.37
N LYS A 81 -11.27 -4.16 -9.17
CA LYS A 81 -12.44 -5.02 -8.89
C LYS A 81 -13.74 -4.23 -9.03
N TYR A 82 -13.74 -2.99 -8.55
CA TYR A 82 -14.90 -2.10 -8.66
C TYR A 82 -15.23 -1.73 -10.11
N LEU A 83 -14.23 -1.36 -10.92
CA LEU A 83 -14.44 -1.09 -12.34
C LEU A 83 -14.93 -2.32 -13.10
N PHE A 84 -14.47 -3.51 -12.72
CA PHE A 84 -14.92 -4.77 -13.33
C PHE A 84 -16.37 -5.09 -12.99
N SER A 85 -16.81 -4.83 -11.74
CA SER A 85 -18.19 -5.08 -11.32
C SER A 85 -19.21 -4.12 -11.93
N LEU A 86 -18.77 -2.96 -12.44
CA LEU A 86 -19.65 -2.01 -13.12
C LEU A 86 -20.02 -2.44 -14.55
N ARG A 87 -19.25 -3.34 -15.17
CA ARG A 87 -19.46 -3.71 -16.57
C ARG A 87 -20.86 -4.28 -16.83
N PRO A 88 -21.49 -3.94 -17.98
CA PRO A 88 -20.94 -3.15 -19.10
C PRO A 88 -21.04 -1.63 -18.90
N ARG A 89 -21.55 -1.15 -17.75
CA ARG A 89 -21.63 0.27 -17.45
C ARG A 89 -20.25 0.84 -17.12
N CYS A 90 -20.13 2.15 -17.29
CA CYS A 90 -18.95 2.92 -16.91
C CYS A 90 -19.23 3.72 -15.64
N LEU A 91 -18.17 4.26 -15.04
CA LEU A 91 -18.29 5.26 -13.99
C LEU A 91 -19.00 6.51 -14.50
N ASP A 92 -19.87 7.07 -13.67
CA ASP A 92 -20.40 8.40 -13.90
C ASP A 92 -19.26 9.43 -13.87
N MET A 93 -19.32 10.40 -14.79
CA MET A 93 -18.25 11.38 -14.97
C MET A 93 -17.87 12.13 -13.67
N PRO A 94 -18.83 12.58 -12.84
CA PRO A 94 -18.49 13.25 -11.57
C PRO A 94 -17.69 12.35 -10.61
N VAL A 95 -18.01 11.06 -10.55
CA VAL A 95 -17.30 10.08 -9.72
C VAL A 95 -15.89 9.84 -10.27
N ALA A 96 -15.78 9.69 -11.60
CA ALA A 96 -14.49 9.51 -12.26
C ALA A 96 -13.54 10.70 -12.04
N VAL A 97 -14.05 11.94 -12.10
CA VAL A 97 -13.27 13.15 -11.79
C VAL A 97 -12.84 13.16 -10.32
N GLY A 98 -13.75 12.80 -9.40
CA GLY A 98 -13.43 12.68 -7.98
C GLY A 98 -12.29 11.69 -7.71
N PHE A 99 -12.36 10.51 -8.33
CA PHE A 99 -11.30 9.49 -8.23
C PHE A 99 -9.98 9.97 -8.83
N ALA A 100 -10.01 10.61 -10.00
CA ALA A 100 -8.82 11.16 -10.63
C ALA A 100 -8.14 12.21 -9.74
N LEU A 101 -8.92 13.09 -9.10
CA LEU A 101 -8.42 14.11 -8.17
C LEU A 101 -7.78 13.48 -6.93
N ASP A 102 -8.40 12.46 -6.35
CA ASP A 102 -7.85 11.71 -5.22
C ASP A 102 -6.50 11.07 -5.56
N ILE A 103 -6.41 10.44 -6.73
CA ILE A 103 -5.16 9.83 -7.23
C ILE A 103 -4.09 10.90 -7.46
N ALA A 104 -4.45 12.03 -8.07
CA ALA A 104 -3.53 13.14 -8.32
C ALA A 104 -2.95 13.70 -7.01
N ARG A 105 -3.78 13.90 -5.99
CA ARG A 105 -3.34 14.35 -4.64
C ARG A 105 -2.40 13.35 -3.97
N ALA A 106 -2.66 12.06 -4.13
CA ALA A 106 -1.79 11.02 -3.62
C ALA A 106 -0.40 11.07 -4.28
N MET A 107 -0.37 11.20 -5.61
CA MET A 107 0.88 11.29 -6.39
C MET A 107 1.63 12.59 -6.13
N GLU A 108 0.95 13.72 -6.02
CA GLU A 108 1.53 15.01 -5.62
C GLU A 108 2.24 14.89 -4.26
N CYS A 109 1.57 14.28 -3.28
CA CYS A 109 2.15 14.03 -1.96
C CYS A 109 3.40 13.14 -2.04
N LEU A 110 3.43 12.11 -2.88
CA LEU A 110 4.63 11.28 -3.07
C LEU A 110 5.77 12.07 -3.72
N HIS A 111 5.47 12.77 -4.81
CA HIS A 111 6.45 13.55 -5.57
C HIS A 111 7.03 14.69 -4.74
N SER A 112 6.24 15.35 -3.89
CA SER A 112 6.73 16.40 -2.99
C SER A 112 7.74 15.89 -1.96
N HIS A 113 7.76 14.58 -1.70
CA HIS A 113 8.73 13.90 -0.84
C HIS A 113 9.82 13.17 -1.63
N GLY A 114 9.93 13.40 -2.93
CA GLY A 114 10.93 12.76 -3.80
C GLY A 114 10.68 11.27 -4.05
N ILE A 115 9.50 10.75 -3.74
CA ILE A 115 9.14 9.34 -3.91
C ILE A 115 8.48 9.15 -5.27
N ILE A 116 9.05 8.28 -6.10
CA ILE A 116 8.44 7.86 -7.36
C ILE A 116 7.72 6.53 -7.11
N HIS A 117 6.40 6.48 -7.32
CA HIS A 117 5.60 5.27 -7.03
C HIS A 117 5.98 4.06 -7.92
N ARG A 118 6.32 4.29 -9.19
CA ARG A 118 6.72 3.29 -10.22
C ARG A 118 5.68 2.22 -10.61
N ASP A 119 4.71 1.88 -9.76
CA ASP A 119 3.68 0.87 -10.05
C ASP A 119 2.25 1.44 -9.94
N LEU A 120 1.98 2.59 -10.57
CA LEU A 120 0.65 3.21 -10.51
C LEU A 120 -0.34 2.45 -11.42
N LYS A 121 -1.22 1.66 -10.81
CA LYS A 121 -2.24 0.85 -11.51
C LYS A 121 -3.50 0.63 -10.66
N PRO A 122 -4.66 0.27 -11.25
CA PRO A 122 -5.92 0.09 -10.54
C PRO A 122 -5.91 -0.95 -9.41
N GLU A 123 -4.94 -1.86 -9.39
CA GLU A 123 -4.71 -2.84 -8.32
C GLU A 123 -4.14 -2.20 -7.04
N ASN A 124 -3.37 -1.12 -7.18
CA ASN A 124 -2.74 -0.39 -6.08
C ASN A 124 -3.60 0.78 -5.59
N LEU A 125 -4.77 0.99 -6.20
CA LEU A 125 -5.78 1.96 -5.81
C LEU A 125 -6.88 1.25 -5.02
N ILE A 126 -7.09 1.66 -3.78
CA ILE A 126 -8.05 1.02 -2.86
C ILE A 126 -9.16 2.00 -2.51
N LEU A 127 -10.41 1.55 -2.57
CA LEU A 127 -11.59 2.36 -2.29
C LEU A 127 -11.99 2.28 -0.81
N THR A 128 -12.55 3.37 -0.29
CA THR A 128 -13.30 3.36 0.97
C THR A 128 -14.56 2.50 0.86
N ALA A 129 -15.11 2.07 2.01
CA ALA A 129 -16.29 1.20 2.06
C ALA A 129 -17.53 1.78 1.34
N ASP A 130 -17.65 3.11 1.31
CA ASP A 130 -18.71 3.84 0.63
C ASP A 130 -18.41 4.15 -0.85
N HIS A 131 -17.25 3.69 -1.35
CA HIS A 131 -16.73 3.95 -2.70
C HIS A 131 -16.62 5.43 -3.09
N LYS A 132 -16.50 6.34 -2.11
CA LYS A 132 -16.41 7.78 -2.39
C LYS A 132 -14.98 8.28 -2.52
N ILE A 133 -14.01 7.61 -1.90
CA ILE A 133 -12.61 8.05 -1.85
C ILE A 133 -11.71 6.93 -2.37
N VAL A 134 -10.74 7.32 -3.20
CA VAL A 134 -9.63 6.44 -3.62
C VAL A 134 -8.38 6.77 -2.81
N LYS A 135 -7.70 5.73 -2.33
CA LYS A 135 -6.39 5.82 -1.69
C LYS A 135 -5.35 5.00 -2.44
N LEU A 136 -4.17 5.59 -2.65
CA LEU A 136 -3.03 4.93 -3.27
C LEU A 136 -2.25 4.13 -2.22
N ARG A 137 -2.06 2.84 -2.49
CA ARG A 137 -1.22 1.96 -1.70
C ARG A 137 0.22 2.11 -2.15
N ILE A 138 1.07 2.64 -1.29
CA ILE A 138 2.51 2.65 -1.48
C ILE A 138 2.99 1.22 -1.25
N LEU A 139 3.33 0.53 -2.33
CA LEU A 139 4.09 -0.71 -2.25
C LEU A 139 5.55 -0.35 -2.52
N ASP A 140 6.44 -0.76 -1.63
CA ASP A 140 7.86 -0.67 -1.93
C ASP A 140 8.19 -1.70 -3.02
N SER A 141 8.43 -1.20 -4.23
CA SER A 141 9.05 -1.99 -5.29
C SER A 141 10.56 -1.81 -5.20
N ARG A 142 11.23 -2.51 -4.28
CA ARG A 142 12.64 -2.85 -4.47
C ARG A 142 12.74 -4.28 -4.98
N GLU A 143 13.44 -4.59 -6.07
CA GLU A 143 13.96 -3.84 -7.23
C GLU A 143 14.29 -4.91 -8.31
N ASN A 144 14.42 -4.46 -9.56
CA ASN A 144 15.39 -4.89 -10.59
C ASN A 144 15.74 -6.38 -10.80
N HIS A 145 15.53 -6.78 -12.06
CA HIS A 145 16.20 -7.83 -12.86
C HIS A 145 16.09 -9.29 -12.41
#